data_AF-A0A942CI90-F1
#
_entry.id   AF-A0A942CI90-F1
#
_cell.length_a   1.000
_cell.length_b   1.000
_cell.length_c   1.000
_cell.angle_alpha   90.00
_cell.angle_beta   90.00
_cell.angle_gamma   90.00
#
_symmetry.space_group_name_H-M   'P 1'
#
loop_
_entity.id
_entity.type
_entity.pdbx_description
1 polymer ?
#
loop_
_entity_poly.entity_id
_entity_poly.type
_entity_poly.pdbx_seq_one_letter_code
_entity_poly.pdbx_strand_id
1 'polypeptide(L)'
;MRIFLIVIVVLLGIAVFLGLHHDRTMTTHYDSLQRGATESQVRSTMGNPPETNSACTAYGTTVNGECNHVLVYRGAFSFLTKKHWLFFVDRAGNLVDKSMQVEP
;
A
#
# COMPACT_ATOMS: atom_id res chain seq x y z
N MET A 1 5.70 39.12 2.33
CA MET A 1 6.49 38.02 1.73
C MET A 1 7.06 37.02 2.75
N ARG A 2 7.80 37.45 3.80
CA ARG A 2 8.43 36.52 4.76
C ARG A 2 7.43 35.62 5.52
N ILE A 3 6.31 36.16 5.99
CA ILE A 3 5.29 35.39 6.72
C ILE A 3 4.64 34.33 5.83
N PHE A 4 4.36 34.67 4.57
CA PHE A 4 3.79 33.74 3.59
C PHE A 4 4.72 32.55 3.31
N LEU A 5 6.03 32.80 3.18
CA LEU A 5 7.03 31.74 3.03
C LEU A 5 7.10 30.83 4.27
N ILE A 6 7.03 31.42 5.48
CA ILE A 6 7.03 30.64 6.72
C ILE A 6 5.81 29.70 6.78
N VAL A 7 4.62 30.19 6.43
CA VAL A 7 3.40 29.36 6.40
C VAL A 7 3.53 28.21 5.40
N ILE A 8 4.06 28.47 4.20
CA ILE A 8 4.28 27.41 3.21
C ILE A 8 5.24 26.35 3.74
N VAL A 9 6.35 26.74 4.33
CA VAL A 9 7.34 25.80 4.88
C VAL A 9 6.74 24.96 6.00
N VAL A 10 5.94 25.56 6.89
CA VAL A 10 5.25 24.83 7.96
C VAL A 10 4.24 23.82 7.38
N LEU A 11 3.44 24.23 6.40
CA LEU A 11 2.48 23.33 5.74
C LEU A 11 3.17 22.16 5.04
N LEU A 12 4.29 22.41 4.35
CA LEU A 12 5.09 21.36 3.74
C LEU A 12 5.66 20.41 4.80
N GLY A 13 6.16 20.93 5.92
CA GLY A 13 6.64 20.11 7.03
C GLY A 13 5.55 19.18 7.60
N ILE A 14 4.34 19.69 7.79
CA ILE A 14 3.20 18.90 8.26
C ILE A 14 2.81 17.83 7.23
N ALA A 15 2.76 18.19 5.94
CA ALA A 15 2.44 17.24 4.87
C ALA A 15 3.48 16.10 4.80
N VAL A 16 4.77 16.41 4.93
CA VAL A 16 5.84 15.41 4.98
C VAL A 16 5.67 14.49 6.19
N PHE A 17 5.42 15.06 7.37
CA PHE A 17 5.23 14.28 8.59
C PHE A 17 4.02 13.34 8.49
N LEU A 18 2.88 13.84 8.00
CA LEU A 18 1.66 13.03 7.84
C LEU A 18 1.86 11.90 6.83
N GLY A 19 2.54 12.15 5.71
CA GLY A 19 2.83 11.09 4.75
C GLY A 19 3.76 10.01 5.32
N LEU A 20 4.77 10.39 6.12
CA LEU A 20 5.66 9.43 6.78
C LEU A 20 4.92 8.60 7.82
N HIS A 21 4.01 9.23 8.57
CA HIS A 21 3.15 8.53 9.51
C HIS A 21 2.24 7.54 8.79
N HIS A 22 1.59 7.96 7.70
CA HIS A 22 0.73 7.10 6.89
C HIS A 22 1.49 5.88 6.35
N ASP A 23 2.68 6.07 5.78
CA ASP A 23 3.49 4.97 5.25
C ASP A 23 3.94 3.98 6.34
N ARG A 24 4.23 4.48 7.56
CA ARG A 24 4.52 3.63 8.71
C ARG A 24 3.29 2.83 9.14
N THR A 25 2.15 3.48 9.29
CA THR A 25 0.89 2.82 9.64
C THR A 25 0.52 1.74 8.63
N MET A 26 0.63 2.03 7.32
CA MET A 26 0.42 1.05 6.26
C MET A 26 1.38 -0.14 6.35
N THR A 27 2.65 0.11 6.69
CA THR A 27 3.63 -0.98 6.88
C THR A 27 3.26 -1.85 8.08
N THR A 28 2.85 -1.25 9.21
CA THR A 28 2.39 -1.99 10.38
C THR A 28 1.14 -2.82 10.09
N HIS A 29 0.16 -2.26 9.37
CA HIS A 29 -1.03 -2.99 8.93
C HIS A 29 -0.68 -4.14 7.99
N TYR A 30 0.23 -3.90 7.04
CA TYR A 30 0.75 -4.93 6.15
C TYR A 30 1.41 -6.07 6.92
N ASP A 31 2.24 -5.78 7.91
CA ASP A 31 2.93 -6.78 8.73
C ASP A 31 1.96 -7.62 9.57
N SER A 32 0.86 -7.02 10.02
CA SER A 32 -0.17 -7.70 10.83
C SER A 32 -1.00 -8.73 10.06
N LEU A 33 -1.09 -8.61 8.73
CA LEU A 33 -1.86 -9.54 7.89
C LEU A 33 -1.00 -10.73 7.47
N GLN A 34 -1.52 -11.95 7.63
CA GLN A 34 -0.81 -13.18 7.27
C GLN A 34 -1.60 -13.97 6.23
N ARG A 35 -0.94 -14.95 5.59
CA ARG A 35 -1.62 -15.87 4.66
C ARG A 35 -2.85 -16.50 5.31
N GLY A 36 -3.91 -16.68 4.54
CA GLY A 36 -5.20 -17.15 5.02
C GLY A 36 -6.11 -16.04 5.58
N ALA A 37 -5.63 -14.81 5.74
CA ALA A 37 -6.51 -13.68 6.03
C ALA A 37 -7.49 -13.46 4.88
N THR A 38 -8.74 -13.11 5.18
CA THR A 38 -9.74 -12.87 4.13
C THR A 38 -9.52 -11.52 3.46
N GLU A 39 -9.94 -11.38 2.21
CA GLU A 39 -9.93 -10.11 1.48
C GLU A 39 -10.67 -9.01 2.26
N SER A 40 -11.78 -9.36 2.92
CA SER A 40 -12.52 -8.45 3.78
C SER A 40 -11.69 -7.97 4.97
N GLN A 41 -10.86 -8.83 5.56
CA GLN A 41 -9.95 -8.46 6.64
C GLN A 41 -8.81 -7.57 6.15
N VAL A 42 -8.28 -7.84 4.95
CA VAL A 42 -7.29 -6.97 4.30
C VAL A 42 -7.89 -5.58 4.05
N ARG A 43 -9.09 -5.49 3.46
CA ARG A 43 -9.78 -4.21 3.21
C ARG A 43 -10.18 -3.47 4.48
N SER A 44 -10.55 -4.18 5.53
CA SER A 44 -10.86 -3.58 6.85
C SER A 44 -9.60 -2.98 7.49
N THR A 45 -8.45 -3.63 7.32
CA THR A 45 -7.19 -3.26 7.98
C THR A 45 -6.40 -2.22 7.18
N MET A 46 -6.30 -2.39 5.86
CA MET A 46 -5.56 -1.51 4.95
C MET A 46 -6.44 -0.40 4.33
N GLY A 47 -7.76 -0.52 4.44
CA GLY A 47 -8.72 0.31 3.72
C GLY A 47 -9.01 -0.19 2.30
N ASN A 48 -9.73 0.63 1.53
CA ASN A 48 -10.02 0.30 0.13
C ASN A 48 -8.77 0.47 -0.74
N PRO A 49 -8.39 -0.55 -1.53
CA PRO A 49 -7.26 -0.42 -2.44
C PRO A 49 -7.61 0.55 -3.57
N PRO A 50 -6.69 1.46 -3.95
CA PRO A 50 -6.89 2.34 -5.11
C PRO A 50 -6.94 1.56 -6.43
N GLU A 51 -6.36 0.37 -6.47
CA GLU A 51 -6.26 -0.45 -7.68
C GLU A 51 -6.36 -1.93 -7.34
N THR A 52 -7.06 -2.68 -8.20
CA THR A 52 -7.14 -4.15 -8.13
C THR A 52 -6.87 -4.70 -9.53
N ASN A 53 -5.88 -5.58 -9.65
CA ASN A 53 -5.50 -6.16 -10.93
C ASN A 53 -5.84 -7.66 -10.93
N SER A 54 -6.55 -8.12 -11.95
CA SER A 54 -6.91 -9.55 -12.11
C SER A 54 -5.75 -10.38 -12.64
N ALA A 55 -4.76 -9.76 -13.31
CA ALA A 55 -3.48 -10.41 -13.50
C ALA A 55 -2.80 -10.43 -12.12
N CYS A 56 -2.48 -11.62 -11.62
CA CYS A 56 -1.72 -11.85 -10.39
C CYS A 56 -0.25 -11.43 -10.51
N THR A 57 -0.05 -10.27 -11.11
CA THR A 57 1.19 -9.64 -11.50
C THR A 57 1.03 -8.14 -11.31
N ALA A 58 1.85 -7.56 -10.44
CA ALA A 58 1.91 -6.12 -10.23
C ALA A 58 3.33 -5.71 -9.83
N TYR A 59 3.82 -4.59 -10.38
CA TYR A 59 5.14 -4.00 -10.08
C TYR A 59 6.28 -5.04 -10.05
N GLY A 60 6.38 -5.83 -11.12
CA GLY A 60 7.42 -6.87 -11.28
C GLY A 60 7.27 -8.10 -10.39
N THR A 61 6.22 -8.18 -9.55
CA THR A 61 5.92 -9.33 -8.71
C THR A 61 4.81 -10.15 -9.32
N THR A 62 5.08 -11.43 -9.63
CA THR A 62 4.09 -12.39 -10.10
C THR A 62 3.98 -13.54 -9.10
N VAL A 63 2.76 -13.85 -8.69
CA VAL A 63 2.48 -15.06 -7.91
C VAL A 63 1.90 -16.10 -8.84
N ASN A 64 2.68 -17.13 -9.14
CA ASN A 64 2.23 -18.29 -9.93
C ASN A 64 1.49 -19.27 -9.00
N GLY A 65 0.20 -19.52 -9.24
CA GLY A 65 -0.62 -20.43 -8.42
C GLY A 65 -2.11 -20.08 -8.38
N GLU A 66 -2.77 -20.36 -7.24
CA GLU A 66 -4.22 -20.15 -6.96
C GLU A 66 -4.64 -18.68 -6.88
N CYS A 67 -3.79 -17.73 -7.28
CA CYS A 67 -4.11 -16.33 -7.24
C CYS A 67 -5.19 -16.00 -8.31
N ASN A 68 -6.19 -15.24 -7.88
CA ASN A 68 -7.26 -14.71 -8.72
C ASN A 68 -7.07 -13.23 -9.07
N HIS A 69 -6.66 -12.42 -8.10
CA HIS A 69 -6.40 -10.99 -8.28
C HIS A 69 -5.42 -10.47 -7.23
N VAL A 70 -4.87 -9.30 -7.45
CA VAL A 70 -3.97 -8.60 -6.52
C VAL A 70 -4.56 -7.25 -6.14
N LEU A 71 -4.60 -6.97 -4.83
CA LEU A 71 -4.93 -5.66 -4.29
C LEU A 71 -3.64 -4.84 -4.19
N VAL A 72 -3.64 -3.65 -4.77
CA VAL A 72 -2.49 -2.75 -4.80
C VAL A 72 -2.76 -1.56 -3.91
N TYR A 73 -1.93 -1.38 -2.88
CA TYR A 73 -1.91 -0.21 -2.02
C TYR A 73 -0.67 0.63 -2.31
N ARG A 74 -0.86 1.94 -2.46
CA ARG A 74 0.21 2.90 -2.78
C ARG A 74 0.55 3.72 -1.53
N GLY A 75 1.84 3.96 -1.31
CA GLY A 75 2.31 4.89 -0.27
C GLY A 75 1.88 6.33 -0.56
N ALA A 76 1.85 7.15 0.50
CA ALA A 76 1.54 8.58 0.40
C ALA A 76 2.55 9.31 -0.50
N PHE A 77 3.81 8.84 -0.50
CA PHE A 77 4.87 9.31 -1.38
C PHE A 77 5.17 8.36 -2.54
N SER A 78 4.18 7.58 -3.01
CA SER A 78 4.37 6.66 -4.14
C SER A 78 4.90 7.34 -5.40
N PHE A 79 4.70 8.65 -5.58
CA PHE A 79 5.34 9.43 -6.65
C PHE A 79 6.86 9.54 -6.52
N LEU A 80 7.39 9.51 -5.29
CA LEU A 80 8.82 9.68 -5.00
C LEU A 80 9.52 8.35 -4.70
N THR A 81 8.92 7.52 -3.83
CA THR A 81 9.53 6.27 -3.35
C THR A 81 9.00 5.04 -4.05
N LYS A 82 7.94 5.19 -4.86
CA LYS A 82 7.25 4.09 -5.53
C LYS A 82 7.04 2.88 -4.62
N LYS A 83 6.67 3.16 -3.36
CA LYS A 83 6.39 2.15 -2.35
C LYS A 83 4.97 1.62 -2.56
N HIS A 84 4.87 0.30 -2.70
CA HIS A 84 3.64 -0.42 -2.96
C HIS A 84 3.52 -1.62 -2.01
N TRP A 85 2.33 -1.86 -1.49
CA TRP A 85 1.98 -3.09 -0.79
C TRP A 85 1.00 -3.89 -1.64
N LEU A 86 1.35 -5.13 -1.91
CA LEU A 86 0.64 -6.04 -2.80
C LEU A 86 0.09 -7.19 -1.96
N PHE A 87 -1.20 -7.47 -2.13
CA PHE A 87 -1.87 -8.60 -1.49
C PHE A 87 -2.50 -9.47 -2.58
N PHE A 88 -2.01 -10.70 -2.70
CA PHE A 88 -2.47 -11.65 -3.70
C PHE A 88 -3.58 -12.51 -3.09
N VAL A 89 -4.75 -12.51 -3.72
CA VAL A 89 -5.97 -13.13 -3.20
C VAL A 89 -6.41 -14.25 -4.15
N ASP A 90 -6.81 -15.39 -3.59
CA ASP A 90 -7.36 -16.52 -4.35
C ASP A 90 -8.83 -16.32 -4.75
N ARG A 91 -9.42 -17.29 -5.45
CA ARG A 91 -10.85 -17.27 -5.80
C ARG A 91 -11.79 -17.43 -4.60
N ALA A 92 -11.29 -18.00 -3.50
CA ALA A 92 -12.05 -18.15 -2.27
C ALA A 92 -12.05 -16.86 -1.43
N GLY A 93 -11.29 -15.84 -1.85
CA GLY A 93 -11.18 -14.56 -1.16
C GLY A 93 -10.18 -14.59 -0.01
N ASN A 94 -9.20 -15.50 -0.02
CA ASN A 94 -8.14 -15.58 0.99
C ASN A 94 -6.81 -15.07 0.45
N LEU A 95 -6.03 -14.47 1.34
CA LEU A 95 -4.69 -14.01 1.07
C LEU A 95 -3.75 -15.20 0.90
N VAL A 96 -3.26 -15.40 -0.32
CA VAL A 96 -2.29 -16.47 -0.63
C VAL A 96 -0.86 -15.99 -0.47
N ASP A 97 -0.59 -14.72 -0.75
CA ASP A 97 0.73 -14.14 -0.56
C ASP A 97 0.67 -12.62 -0.42
N LYS A 98 1.75 -12.03 0.07
CA LYS A 98 1.89 -10.57 0.16
C LYS A 98 3.32 -10.16 -0.18
N SER A 99 3.46 -9.02 -0.83
CA SER A 99 4.77 -8.46 -1.16
C SER A 99 4.78 -6.95 -0.93
N MET A 100 5.92 -6.43 -0.48
CA MET A 100 6.15 -4.99 -0.34
C MET A 100 7.26 -4.60 -1.31
N GLN A 101 6.93 -3.77 -2.30
CA GLN A 101 7.86 -3.32 -3.32
C GLN A 101 8.23 -1.86 -3.10
N VAL A 102 9.52 -1.56 -3.29
CA VAL A 102 10.05 -0.20 -3.33
C VAL A 102 10.89 -0.14 -4.61
N GLU A 103 10.35 0.47 -5.66
CA GLU A 103 11.14 0.67 -6.88
C GLU A 103 12.20 1.76 -6.62
N PRO A 104 13.47 1.54 -6.99
CA PRO A 104 14.53 2.54 -6.88
C PRO A 104 14.34 3.73 -7.82
#